data_AF-A0A371G6C4-F1
#
_entry.id   AF-A0A371G6C4-F1
#
_cell.length_a   1.000
_cell.length_b   1.000
_cell.length_c   1.000
_cell.angle_alpha   90.00
_cell.angle_beta   90.00
_cell.angle_gamma   90.00
#
_symmetry.space_group_name_H-M   'P 1'
#
loop_
_entity.id
_entity.type
_entity.pdbx_description
1 polymer ?
#
loop_
_entity_poly.entity_id
_entity_poly.type
_entity_poly.pdbx_seq_one_letter_code
_entity_poly.pdbx_strand_id
1 'polypeptide(L)' 'MEGNTNRMFKEGTLLLDHLNEFQGIIDQMSGMGIKFEDEILGLLLLNSLPESWETFKVSITNSAPNGVVSL' A
#
# COMPACT_ATOMS: atom_id res chain seq x y z
N MET A 1 -17.98 -12.92 -12.90
CA MET A 1 -16.53 -12.89 -12.64
C MET A 1 -16.20 -11.46 -12.26
N GLU A 2 -15.99 -11.22 -10.97
CA GLU A 2 -15.26 -10.06 -10.50
C GLU A 2 -14.38 -10.59 -9.37
N GLY A 3 -13.15 -10.95 -9.71
CA GLY A 3 -12.15 -11.32 -8.72
C GLY A 3 -11.67 -10.04 -8.05
N ASN A 4 -12.34 -9.60 -6.99
CA ASN A 4 -11.86 -8.49 -6.19
C ASN A 4 -10.85 -9.02 -5.17
N THR A 5 -9.57 -9.04 -5.53
CA THR A 5 -8.46 -9.27 -4.59
C THR A 5 -8.27 -8.06 -3.66
N ASN A 6 -9.34 -7.53 -3.08
CA ASN A 6 -9.28 -6.31 -2.29
C ASN A 6 -9.10 -6.66 -0.82
N ARG A 7 -7.84 -6.87 -0.40
CA ARG A 7 -7.46 -6.85 1.02
C ARG A 7 -7.26 -5.39 1.46
N MET A 8 -8.31 -4.59 1.31
CA MET A 8 -8.33 -3.21 1.80
C MET A 8 -8.19 -3.23 3.33
N PHE A 9 -7.39 -2.30 3.86
CA PHE A 9 -7.30 -2.06 5.30
C PHE A 9 -8.70 -1.87 5.88
N LYS A 10 -9.01 -2.62 6.93
CA LYS A 10 -10.32 -2.53 7.59
C LYS A 10 -10.29 -1.46 8.67
N GLU A 11 -11.22 -0.52 8.59
CA GLU A 11 -11.39 0.49 9.63
C GLU A 11 -11.62 -0.17 11.00
N GLY A 12 -10.95 0.36 12.03
CA GLY A 12 -11.00 -0.17 13.39
C GLY A 12 -10.03 -1.32 13.69
N THR A 13 -9.22 -1.77 12.73
CA THR A 13 -8.09 -2.68 12.98
C THR A 13 -6.80 -1.91 13.23
N LEU A 14 -5.81 -2.55 13.86
CA LEU A 14 -4.52 -1.90 14.11
C LEU A 14 -3.76 -1.77 12.78
N LEU A 15 -3.22 -0.57 12.52
CA LEU A 15 -2.37 -0.33 11.35
C LEU A 15 -1.19 -1.33 11.30
N LEU A 16 -0.67 -1.72 12.46
CA LEU A 16 0.41 -2.71 12.57
C LEU A 16 0.01 -4.08 12.02
N ASP A 17 -1.21 -4.53 12.28
CA ASP A 17 -1.70 -5.82 11.78
C ASP A 17 -1.79 -5.82 10.25
N HIS A 18 -2.22 -4.69 9.68
CA HIS A 18 -2.26 -4.48 8.23
C HIS A 18 -0.87 -4.47 7.60
N LEU A 19 0.10 -3.78 8.21
CA LEU A 19 1.48 -3.76 7.73
C LEU A 19 2.11 -5.16 7.79
N ASN A 20 1.81 -5.95 8.82
CA ASN A 20 2.27 -7.34 8.92
C ASN A 20 1.66 -8.22 7.82
N GLU A 21 0.36 -8.08 7.54
CA GLU A 21 -0.29 -8.82 6.44
C GLU A 21 0.29 -8.41 5.08
N PHE A 22 0.48 -7.10 4.86
CA PHE A 22 1.09 -6.57 3.66
C PHE A 22 2.50 -7.12 3.45
N GLN A 23 3.35 -7.08 4.49
CA GLN A 23 4.71 -7.65 4.44
C GLN A 23 4.67 -9.15 4.10
N GLY A 24 3.75 -9.91 4.69
CA GLY A 24 3.60 -11.34 4.38
C GLY A 24 3.28 -11.62 2.91
N ILE A 25 2.56 -10.72 2.23
CA ILE A 25 2.30 -10.80 0.78
C ILE A 25 3.58 -10.50 -0.01
N ILE A 26 4.32 -9.46 0.38
CA ILE A 26 5.59 -9.09 -0.26
C ILE A 26 6.62 -10.22 -0.12
N ASP A 27 6.70 -10.84 1.06
CA ASP A 27 7.60 -11.97 1.30
C ASP A 27 7.26 -13.19 0.43
N GLN A 28 5.96 -13.47 0.24
CA GLN A 28 5.52 -14.53 -0.68
C GLN A 28 5.90 -14.24 -2.13
N MET A 29 5.70 -13.00 -2.60
CA MET A 29 6.08 -12.58 -3.95
C MET A 29 7.61 -12.64 -4.14
N SER A 30 8.37 -12.20 -3.15
CA SER A 30 9.84 -12.29 -3.12
C SER A 30 10.31 -13.75 -3.18
N GLY A 31 9.64 -14.65 -2.45
CA GLY A 31 9.88 -16.10 -2.52
C GLY A 31 9.61 -16.70 -3.91
N MET A 32 8.74 -16.09 -4.70
CA MET A 32 8.50 -16.44 -6.11
C MET A 32 9.46 -15.75 -7.09
N GLY A 33 10.43 -14.98 -6.59
CA GLY A 33 11.39 -14.23 -7.41
C GLY A 33 10.86 -12.89 -7.93
N ILE A 34 9.67 -12.46 -7.50
CA ILE A 34 9.08 -11.17 -7.86
C ILE A 34 9.54 -10.13 -6.82
N LYS A 35 10.22 -9.08 -7.28
CA LYS A 35 10.67 -7.97 -6.43
C LYS A 35 10.13 -6.66 -6.97
N PHE A 36 9.75 -5.77 -6.06
CA PHE A 36 9.29 -4.43 -6.38
C PHE A 36 10.29 -3.42 -5.85
N GLU A 37 10.39 -2.29 -6.54
CA GLU A 37 11.11 -1.12 -6.02
C GLU A 37 10.32 -0.49 -4.86
N ASP A 38 11.02 0.18 -3.95
CA ASP A 38 10.42 0.75 -2.74
C ASP A 38 9.29 1.74 -3.05
N GLU A 39 9.41 2.50 -4.14
CA GLU A 39 8.37 3.42 -4.62
C GLU A 39 7.08 2.67 -4.99
N ILE A 40 7.21 1.53 -5.66
CA ILE A 40 6.07 0.67 -6.04
C ILE A 40 5.43 0.05 -4.80
N LEU A 41 6.23 -0.39 -3.83
CA LEU A 41 5.72 -0.89 -2.55
C LEU A 41 4.94 0.19 -1.79
N GLY A 42 5.46 1.42 -1.76
CA GLY A 42 4.79 2.57 -1.17
C GLY A 42 3.44 2.87 -1.82
N LEU A 43 3.37 2.83 -3.16
CA LEU A 43 2.12 3.04 -3.90
C LEU A 43 1.10 1.91 -3.68
N LEU A 44 1.56 0.65 -3.60
CA LEU A 44 0.69 -0.49 -3.31
C LEU A 44 0.11 -0.39 -1.89
N LEU A 45 0.94 -0.03 -0.91
CA LEU A 45 0.49 0.21 0.46
C LEU A 45 -0.51 1.37 0.52
N LEU A 46 -0.22 2.48 -0.17
CA LEU A 46 -1.10 3.65 -0.21
C LEU A 46 -2.47 3.30 -0.81
N ASN A 47 -2.50 2.51 -1.89
CA ASN A 47 -3.75 2.04 -2.51
C ASN A 47 -4.53 1.05 -1.64
N SER A 48 -3.89 0.36 -0.71
CA SER A 48 -4.56 -0.56 0.22
C SER A 48 -5.32 0.14 1.34
N LEU A 49 -5.09 1.44 1.55
CA LEU A 49 -5.78 2.22 2.59
C LEU A 49 -7.26 2.44 2.22
N PRO A 50 -8.15 2.53 3.22
CA PRO A 50 -9.58 2.64 3.00
C PRO A 50 -9.95 4.05 2.54
N GLU A 51 -11.18 4.22 2.10
CA GLU A 51 -11.69 5.49 1.56
C GLU A 51 -11.65 6.63 2.61
N SER A 52 -11.77 6.33 3.91
CA SER A 52 -11.59 7.35 4.95
C SER A 52 -10.20 8.00 4.96
N TRP A 53 -9.20 7.39 4.32
CA TRP A 53 -7.86 7.93 4.15
C TRP A 53 -7.65 8.62 2.80
N GLU A 54 -8.69 8.86 2.00
CA GLU A 54 -8.56 9.52 0.69
C GLU A 54 -7.83 10.87 0.77
N THR A 55 -8.14 11.71 1.76
CA THR A 55 -7.44 12.99 1.92
C THR A 55 -5.94 12.80 2.15
N PHE A 56 -5.55 11.81 2.95
CA PHE A 56 -4.15 11.46 3.17
C PHE A 56 -3.48 10.97 1.87
N LYS A 57 -4.16 10.09 1.13
CA LYS A 57 -3.68 9.59 -0.17
C LYS A 57 -3.40 10.76 -1.13
N VAL A 58 -4.35 11.67 -1.27
CA VAL A 58 -4.22 12.87 -2.11
C VAL A 58 -3.09 13.78 -1.65
N SER A 59 -2.92 14.01 -0.35
CA SER A 59 -1.83 14.82 0.19
C SER A 59 -0.45 14.23 -0.14
N ILE A 60 -0.28 12.91 0.01
CA ILE A 60 0.98 12.23 -0.32
C ILE A 60 1.25 12.28 -1.83
N THR A 61 0.27 11.96 -2.68
CA THR A 61 0.47 12.00 -4.15
C THR A 61 0.74 13.41 -4.67
N ASN A 62 0.16 14.44 -4.04
CA ASN A 62 0.39 15.84 -4.44
C ASN A 62 1.66 16.44 -3.82
N SER A 63 2.25 15.80 -2.80
CA SER A 63 3.48 16.27 -2.16
C SER A 63 4.73 16.10 -3.03
N ALA A 64 4.68 15.19 -4.01
CA ALA A 64 5.75 14.93 -4.95
C ALA A 64 5.32 15.22 -6.40
N PRO A 65 5.19 16.49 -6.81
CA PRO A 65 4.82 16.86 -8.19
C PRO A 65 5.82 16.36 -9.24
N ASN A 66 7.02 15.96 -8.82
CA ASN A 66 8.12 15.49 -9.67
C ASN A 66 8.51 14.02 -9.38
N GLY A 67 7.72 13.29 -8.58
CA GLY A 67 8.04 11.91 -8.17
C GLY A 67 9.08 11.76 -7.04
N VAL A 68 9.71 12.85 -6.59
CA VAL A 68 10.64 12.81 -5.46
C VAL A 68 9.92 13.20 -4.18
N VAL A 69 9.66 12.21 -3.32
CA VAL A 69 9.27 12.45 -1.93
C VAL A 69 10.56 12.61 -1.12
N SER A 70 10.88 13.84 -0.71
CA SER A 70 11.91 14.06 0.31
C SER A 70 11.29 13.90 1.68
N LEU A 71 11.71 12.88 2.43
CA LEU A 71 11.39 12.65 3.84
C LEU A 71 12.34 13.44 4.76
#